data_AF-R3W4B6-F1
#
_entry.id   AF-R3W4B6-F1
#
_cell.length_a   1.000
_cell.length_b   1.000
_cell.length_c   1.000
_cell.angle_alpha   90.00
_cell.angle_beta   90.00
_cell.angle_gamma   90.00
#
_symmetry.space_group_name_H-M   'P 1'
#
loop_
_entity.id
_entity.type
_entity.pdbx_description
1 polymer ?
#
loop_
_entity_poly.entity_id
_entity_poly.type
_entity_poly.pdbx_seq_one_letter_code
_entity_poly.pdbx_strand_id
1 'polypeptide(L)'
;MVENSLTHLFNRSYILLKINAYFLFFCLFGGIILGIGPAIYTAFSLFYSFHWEKTGYSYTNAWKIYRGCFIKTNKLTILFLAGFFLLTVNLWIAAQLKGIFFFGLTFFLFFILVMLVSLWIHSLFYLMKTSLCLKNLLKFSLASLFSSAGKWVKEIIGSLFLVFMMWKYPGAGFFWGFGGILVYQAVMLEKKTLWFENLMES
;
A
#
# COMPACT_ATOMS: atom_id res chain seq x y z
N MET A 1 0.25 6.23 35.20
CA MET A 1 0.56 5.22 34.16
C MET A 1 -0.55 5.08 33.11
N VAL A 2 -1.82 4.97 33.51
CA VAL A 2 -2.98 4.84 32.57
C VAL A 2 -3.16 6.07 31.65
N GLU A 3 -2.90 7.27 32.15
CA GLU A 3 -3.08 8.54 31.43
C GLU A 3 -2.15 8.69 30.19
N ASN A 4 -0.90 8.24 30.29
CA ASN A 4 0.02 8.22 29.14
C ASN A 4 -0.44 7.21 28.08
N SER A 5 -0.90 6.02 28.48
CA SER A 5 -1.35 4.98 27.53
C SER A 5 -2.58 5.42 26.73
N LEU A 6 -3.56 6.05 27.38
CA LEU A 6 -4.75 6.60 26.71
C LEU A 6 -4.37 7.72 25.73
N THR A 7 -3.48 8.62 26.14
CA THR A 7 -3.05 9.74 25.29
C THR A 7 -2.31 9.25 24.04
N HIS A 8 -1.49 8.21 24.18
CA HIS A 8 -0.82 7.56 23.05
C HIS A 8 -1.80 6.85 22.10
N LEU A 9 -2.76 6.08 22.64
CA LEU A 9 -3.77 5.41 21.81
C LEU A 9 -4.61 6.44 21.05
N PHE A 10 -5.09 7.48 21.74
CA PHE A 10 -5.86 8.55 21.13
C PHE A 10 -5.06 9.26 20.02
N ASN A 11 -3.76 9.50 20.26
CA ASN A 11 -2.88 10.06 19.24
C ASN A 11 -2.81 9.19 17.98
N ARG A 12 -2.53 7.89 18.14
CA ARG A 12 -2.42 6.96 17.01
C ARG A 12 -3.73 6.87 16.24
N SER A 13 -4.86 6.75 16.94
CA SER A 13 -6.19 6.72 16.34
C SER A 13 -6.51 8.01 15.57
N TYR A 14 -6.10 9.17 16.09
CA TYR A 14 -6.28 10.46 15.42
C TYR A 14 -5.46 10.58 14.12
N ILE A 15 -4.22 10.09 14.13
CA ILE A 15 -3.36 10.05 12.95
C ILE A 15 -3.94 9.12 11.88
N LEU A 16 -4.40 7.93 12.27
CA LEU A 16 -5.06 6.99 11.36
C LEU A 16 -6.29 7.63 10.70
N LEU A 17 -7.09 8.36 11.48
CA LEU A 17 -8.26 9.06 10.98
C LEU A 17 -7.87 10.15 9.97
N LYS A 18 -6.83 10.94 10.25
CA LYS A 18 -6.32 11.97 9.31
C LYS A 18 -5.81 11.36 8.01
N ILE A 19 -4.98 10.32 8.09
CA ILE A 19 -4.44 9.65 6.90
C ILE A 19 -5.58 9.10 6.05
N ASN A 20 -6.55 8.45 6.68
CA ASN A 20 -7.70 7.89 5.98
C ASN A 20 -8.57 8.99 5.33
N ALA A 21 -8.81 10.10 6.04
CA ALA A 21 -9.54 11.24 5.50
C ALA A 21 -8.82 11.86 4.29
N TYR A 22 -7.50 12.06 4.37
CA TYR A 22 -6.71 12.55 3.23
C TYR A 22 -6.70 11.56 2.07
N PHE A 23 -6.59 10.27 2.35
CA PHE A 23 -6.66 9.23 1.32
C PHE A 23 -7.98 9.29 0.56
N LEU A 24 -9.11 9.31 1.27
CA LEU A 24 -10.45 9.39 0.67
C LEU A 24 -10.62 10.68 -0.14
N PHE A 25 -10.26 11.82 0.44
CA PHE A 25 -10.34 13.12 -0.22
C PHE A 25 -9.52 13.16 -1.51
N PHE A 26 -8.26 12.74 -1.47
CA PHE A 26 -7.39 12.72 -2.64
C PHE A 26 -7.75 11.67 -3.69
N CYS A 27 -8.34 10.55 -3.26
CA CYS A 27 -8.91 9.56 -4.16
C CYS A 27 -10.09 10.15 -4.96
N LEU A 28 -10.99 10.88 -4.30
CA LEU A 28 -12.12 11.56 -4.94
C LEU A 28 -11.65 12.68 -5.87
N PHE A 29 -10.70 13.51 -5.44
CA PHE A 29 -10.17 14.62 -6.24
C PHE A 29 -9.47 14.16 -7.53
N GLY A 30 -8.79 13.02 -7.49
CA GLY A 30 -8.13 12.45 -8.67
C GLY A 30 -9.06 11.61 -9.55
N GLY A 31 -10.37 11.60 -9.32
CA GLY A 31 -11.29 10.78 -10.10
C GLY A 31 -11.02 9.28 -9.96
N ILE A 32 -11.10 8.76 -8.73
CA ILE A 32 -10.92 7.37 -8.28
C ILE A 32 -9.69 6.68 -8.91
N ILE A 33 -9.74 6.30 -10.18
CA ILE A 33 -8.69 5.64 -10.95
C ILE A 33 -7.36 6.42 -10.93
N LEU A 34 -7.38 7.74 -11.23
CA LEU A 34 -6.16 8.57 -11.22
C LEU A 34 -5.85 9.16 -9.83
N GLY A 35 -6.73 8.93 -8.85
CA GLY A 35 -6.58 9.42 -7.48
C GLY A 35 -5.92 8.41 -6.55
N ILE A 36 -6.18 7.11 -6.72
CA ILE A 36 -5.73 6.06 -5.82
C ILE A 36 -4.20 6.05 -5.67
N GLY A 37 -3.46 5.99 -6.78
CA GLY A 37 -2.00 5.96 -6.74
C GLY A 37 -1.39 7.12 -5.95
N PRO A 38 -1.63 8.39 -6.37
CA PRO A 38 -1.13 9.56 -5.69
C PRO A 38 -1.60 9.68 -4.23
N ALA A 39 -2.81 9.19 -3.91
CA ALA A 39 -3.32 9.15 -2.54
C ALA A 39 -2.54 8.16 -1.66
N ILE A 40 -2.25 6.95 -2.14
CA ILE A 40 -1.42 5.96 -1.44
C ILE A 40 -0.01 6.52 -1.21
N TYR A 41 0.59 7.12 -2.23
CA TYR A 41 1.91 7.75 -2.12
C TYR A 41 1.92 8.87 -1.06
N THR A 42 0.89 9.72 -1.06
CA THR A 42 0.75 10.80 -0.09
C THR A 42 0.58 10.26 1.34
N ALA A 43 -0.17 9.18 1.52
CA ALA A 43 -0.31 8.53 2.81
C ALA A 43 1.02 7.94 3.32
N PHE A 44 1.79 7.26 2.46
CA PHE A 44 3.10 6.74 2.81
C PHE A 44 4.08 7.85 3.18
N SER A 45 4.16 8.91 2.39
CA SER A 45 5.05 10.05 2.65
C SER A 45 4.70 10.79 3.93
N LEU A 46 3.42 11.02 4.23
CA LEU A 46 3.01 11.63 5.49
C LEU A 46 3.40 10.76 6.70
N PHE A 47 3.16 9.45 6.62
CA PHE A 47 3.53 8.54 7.70
C PHE A 47 5.05 8.39 7.85
N TYR A 48 5.79 8.35 6.76
CA TYR A 48 7.25 8.26 6.81
C TYR A 48 7.90 9.55 7.33
N SER A 49 7.37 10.73 6.97
CA SER A 49 7.96 12.00 7.40
C SER A 49 7.63 12.40 8.84
N PHE A 50 6.48 11.97 9.37
CA PHE A 50 6.01 12.43 10.68
C PHE A 50 5.68 11.30 11.66
N HIS A 51 5.71 10.03 11.23
CA HIS A 51 5.41 8.84 12.04
C HIS A 51 4.17 9.03 12.93
N TRP A 52 4.36 9.05 14.26
CA TRP A 52 3.28 9.20 15.23
C TRP A 52 3.19 10.63 15.82
N GLU A 53 3.81 11.61 15.19
CA GLU A 53 3.79 13.02 15.60
C GLU A 53 2.62 13.78 14.97
N LYS A 54 1.73 14.32 15.81
CA LYS A 54 0.49 15.01 15.35
C LYS A 54 0.75 16.27 14.51
N THR A 55 1.82 16.98 14.82
CA THR A 55 2.12 18.34 14.34
C THR A 55 2.40 18.38 12.85
N GLY A 56 2.90 17.30 12.27
CA GLY A 56 3.25 17.20 10.86
C GLY A 56 2.08 17.04 9.89
N TYR A 57 0.94 16.54 10.37
CA TYR A 57 -0.24 16.23 9.56
C TYR A 57 -1.09 17.48 9.29
N SER A 58 -0.49 18.43 8.56
CA SER A 58 -1.18 19.60 8.02
C SER A 58 -1.68 19.33 6.59
N TYR A 59 -2.86 19.89 6.28
CA TYR A 59 -3.44 19.82 4.94
C TYR A 59 -2.53 20.42 3.86
N THR A 60 -1.82 21.51 4.18
CA THR A 60 -0.91 22.18 3.23
C THR A 60 0.24 21.26 2.80
N ASN A 61 0.79 20.49 3.74
CA ASN A 61 1.84 19.51 3.47
C ASN A 61 1.31 18.37 2.61
N ALA A 62 0.16 17.81 3.00
CA ALA A 62 -0.50 16.72 2.27
C ALA A 62 -0.80 17.12 0.81
N TRP A 63 -1.34 18.33 0.61
CA TRP A 63 -1.67 18.85 -0.72
C TRP A 63 -0.43 19.12 -1.59
N LYS A 64 0.65 19.64 -1.00
CA LYS A 64 1.91 19.87 -1.70
C LYS A 64 2.51 18.55 -2.21
N ILE A 65 2.51 17.52 -1.37
CA ILE A 65 3.00 16.19 -1.74
C ILE A 65 2.14 15.57 -2.84
N TYR A 66 0.82 15.62 -2.69
CA TYR A 66 -0.13 15.07 -3.66
C TYR A 66 0.08 15.66 -5.07
N ARG A 67 0.12 16.99 -5.19
CA ARG A 67 0.33 17.66 -6.48
C ARG A 67 1.71 17.40 -7.06
N GLY A 68 2.75 17.36 -6.23
CA GLY A 68 4.12 17.12 -6.66
C GLY A 68 4.36 15.72 -7.24
N CYS A 69 3.60 14.71 -6.77
CA CYS A 69 3.77 13.33 -7.22
C CYS A 69 2.70 12.85 -8.21
N PHE A 70 1.66 13.64 -8.47
CA PHE A 70 0.48 13.23 -9.25
C PHE A 70 0.85 12.54 -10.59
N ILE A 71 1.69 13.18 -11.41
CA ILE A 71 2.06 12.65 -12.73
C ILE A 71 2.91 11.38 -12.61
N LYS A 72 3.92 11.37 -11.74
CA LYS A 72 4.85 10.24 -11.60
C LYS A 72 4.12 9.00 -11.11
N THR A 73 3.29 9.18 -10.09
CA THR A 73 2.54 8.08 -9.49
C THR A 73 1.44 7.57 -10.40
N ASN A 74 0.78 8.43 -11.17
CA ASN A 74 -0.21 7.99 -12.14
C ASN A 74 0.40 7.19 -13.29
N LYS A 75 1.58 7.56 -13.79
CA LYS A 75 2.29 6.73 -14.79
C LYS A 75 2.53 5.32 -14.28
N LEU A 76 3.00 5.19 -13.04
CA LEU A 76 3.22 3.88 -12.41
C LEU A 76 1.91 3.12 -12.20
N THR A 77 0.88 3.79 -11.68
CA THR A 77 -0.43 3.19 -11.39
C THR A 77 -1.12 2.72 -12.67
N ILE A 78 -1.08 3.48 -13.75
CA ILE A 78 -1.64 3.08 -15.05
C ILE A 78 -0.93 1.84 -15.60
N LEU A 79 0.39 1.75 -15.47
CA LEU A 79 1.16 0.57 -15.89
C LEU A 79 0.69 -0.69 -15.14
N PHE A 80 0.57 -0.60 -13.82
CA PHE A 80 0.09 -1.71 -13.00
C PHE A 80 -1.39 -2.02 -13.22
N LEU A 81 -2.23 -1.00 -13.45
CA LEU A 81 -3.64 -1.16 -13.74
C LEU A 81 -3.86 -1.88 -15.07
N ALA A 82 -3.07 -1.57 -16.10
CA ALA A 82 -3.09 -2.28 -17.37
C ALA A 82 -2.72 -3.77 -17.19
N GLY A 83 -1.67 -4.06 -16.42
CA GLY A 83 -1.29 -5.44 -16.08
C GLY A 83 -2.38 -6.17 -15.27
N PHE A 84 -3.01 -5.48 -14.33
CA PHE A 84 -4.09 -6.03 -13.51
C PHE A 84 -5.32 -6.36 -14.36
N PHE A 85 -5.69 -5.47 -15.28
CA PHE A 85 -6.79 -5.69 -16.21
C PHE A 85 -6.53 -6.91 -17.11
N LEU A 86 -5.34 -7.00 -17.70
CA LEU A 86 -4.95 -8.15 -18.54
C LEU A 86 -5.02 -9.47 -17.76
N LEU A 87 -4.47 -9.52 -16.54
CA LEU A 87 -4.51 -10.73 -15.71
C LEU A 87 -5.93 -11.09 -15.27
N THR A 88 -6.76 -10.10 -14.95
CA THR A 88 -8.15 -10.34 -14.53
C THR A 88 -8.98 -10.89 -15.68
N VAL A 89 -8.81 -10.36 -16.89
CA VAL A 89 -9.45 -10.91 -18.11
C VAL A 89 -9.01 -12.36 -18.34
N ASN A 90 -7.71 -12.64 -18.25
CA ASN A 90 -7.21 -14.00 -18.38
C ASN A 90 -7.72 -14.93 -17.28
N LEU A 91 -7.85 -14.43 -16.04
CA LEU A 91 -8.42 -15.20 -14.93
C LEU A 91 -9.91 -15.50 -15.19
N TRP A 92 -10.67 -14.55 -15.71
CA TRP A 92 -12.08 -14.74 -16.04
C TRP A 92 -12.28 -15.76 -17.16
N ILE A 93 -11.42 -15.76 -18.18
CA ILE A 93 -11.42 -16.78 -19.24
C ILE A 93 -11.02 -18.15 -18.68
N ALA A 94 -9.94 -18.19 -17.89
CA ALA A 94 -9.49 -19.41 -17.23
C ALA A 94 -10.62 -19.99 -16.35
N ALA A 95 -11.38 -19.12 -15.67
CA ALA A 95 -12.53 -19.45 -14.83
C ALA A 95 -13.75 -20.04 -15.58
N GLN A 96 -13.70 -20.20 -16.91
CA GLN A 96 -14.74 -20.87 -17.70
C GLN A 96 -14.34 -22.24 -18.25
N LEU A 97 -13.06 -22.63 -18.14
CA LEU A 97 -12.59 -23.91 -18.66
C LEU A 97 -13.09 -25.08 -17.79
N LYS A 98 -13.32 -26.25 -18.38
CA LYS A 98 -13.72 -27.48 -17.66
C LYS A 98 -12.53 -28.43 -17.50
N GLY A 99 -12.42 -29.09 -16.35
CA GLY A 99 -11.39 -30.12 -16.06
C GLY A 99 -10.47 -29.76 -14.90
N ILE A 100 -9.52 -30.64 -14.54
CA ILE A 100 -8.61 -30.45 -13.39
C ILE A 100 -7.59 -29.31 -13.64
N PHE A 101 -7.18 -29.10 -14.89
CA PHE A 101 -6.21 -28.07 -15.29
C PHE A 101 -6.70 -26.65 -15.02
N PHE A 102 -8.01 -26.46 -15.01
CA PHE A 102 -8.67 -25.23 -14.59
C PHE A 102 -8.21 -24.73 -13.22
N PHE A 103 -8.19 -25.63 -12.25
CA PHE A 103 -7.98 -25.29 -10.85
C PHE A 103 -6.55 -24.82 -10.63
N GLY A 104 -5.58 -25.52 -11.23
CA GLY A 104 -4.18 -25.11 -11.19
C GLY A 104 -3.95 -23.76 -11.87
N LEU A 105 -4.56 -23.55 -13.04
CA LEU A 105 -4.40 -22.30 -13.81
C LEU A 105 -5.02 -21.10 -13.07
N THR A 106 -6.25 -21.22 -12.57
CA THR A 106 -6.92 -20.14 -11.83
C THR A 106 -6.20 -19.78 -10.53
N PHE A 107 -5.72 -20.78 -9.79
CA PHE A 107 -4.90 -20.53 -8.59
C PHE A 107 -3.58 -19.82 -8.93
N PHE A 108 -2.91 -20.25 -10.00
CA PHE A 108 -1.67 -19.62 -10.45
C PHE A 108 -1.88 -18.17 -10.91
N LEU A 109 -2.91 -17.88 -11.71
CA LEU A 109 -3.22 -16.51 -12.11
C LEU A 109 -3.62 -15.63 -10.92
N PHE A 110 -4.39 -16.17 -9.97
CA PHE A 110 -4.73 -15.45 -8.75
C PHE A 110 -3.48 -15.11 -7.94
N PHE A 111 -2.53 -16.04 -7.82
CA PHE A 111 -1.25 -15.80 -7.16
C PHE A 111 -0.45 -14.68 -7.84
N ILE A 112 -0.38 -14.68 -9.18
CA ILE A 112 0.27 -13.61 -9.94
C ILE A 112 -0.42 -12.26 -9.72
N LEU A 113 -1.75 -12.22 -9.65
CA LEU A 113 -2.50 -11.00 -9.33
C LEU A 113 -2.13 -10.43 -7.96
N VAL A 114 -2.06 -11.29 -6.93
CA VAL A 114 -1.64 -10.87 -5.57
C VAL A 114 -0.20 -10.35 -5.58
N MET A 115 0.69 -11.00 -6.32
CA MET A 115 2.06 -10.51 -6.51
C MET A 115 2.10 -9.16 -7.22
N LEU A 116 1.28 -8.96 -8.24
CA LEU A 116 1.23 -7.70 -8.99
C LEU A 116 0.77 -6.53 -8.11
N VAL A 117 -0.27 -6.75 -7.28
CA VAL A 117 -0.74 -5.75 -6.32
C VAL A 117 0.34 -5.44 -5.28
N SER A 118 1.03 -6.46 -4.77
CA SER A 118 2.13 -6.28 -3.82
C SER A 118 3.29 -5.50 -4.44
N LEU A 119 3.66 -5.83 -5.69
CA LEU A 119 4.68 -5.12 -6.45
C LEU A 119 4.33 -3.63 -6.58
N TRP A 120 3.08 -3.32 -6.89
CA TRP A 120 2.61 -1.95 -7.03
C TRP A 120 2.72 -1.19 -5.69
N ILE A 121 2.25 -1.74 -4.59
CA ILE A 121 2.35 -1.07 -3.27
C ILE A 121 3.81 -0.85 -2.87
N HIS A 122 4.68 -1.86 -3.05
CA HIS A 122 6.11 -1.75 -2.75
C HIS A 122 6.77 -0.69 -3.64
N SER A 123 6.40 -0.65 -4.92
CA SER A 123 6.92 0.34 -5.88
C SER A 123 6.58 1.78 -5.46
N LEU A 124 5.39 2.03 -4.92
CA LEU A 124 4.98 3.33 -4.39
C LEU A 124 5.77 3.72 -3.14
N PHE A 125 6.03 2.77 -2.25
CA PHE A 125 6.85 3.00 -1.06
C PHE A 125 8.32 3.32 -1.41
N TYR A 126 8.92 2.58 -2.34
CA TYR A 126 10.29 2.85 -2.78
C TYR A 126 10.42 4.15 -3.58
N LEU A 127 9.38 4.54 -4.33
CA LEU A 127 9.34 5.83 -5.03
C LEU A 127 9.44 7.01 -4.06
N MET A 128 8.87 6.87 -2.87
CA MET A 128 8.94 7.87 -1.82
C MET A 128 10.35 7.98 -1.23
N LYS A 129 11.02 6.84 -1.01
CA LYS A 129 12.36 6.81 -0.40
C LYS A 129 13.47 7.19 -1.37
N THR A 130 13.29 6.93 -2.67
CA THR A 130 14.38 6.99 -3.64
C THR A 130 14.02 7.77 -4.91
N SER A 131 14.94 8.58 -5.42
CA SER A 131 14.81 9.32 -6.68
C SER A 131 15.14 8.44 -7.92
N LEU A 132 14.79 7.16 -7.87
CA LEU A 132 15.18 6.18 -8.90
C LEU A 132 14.33 6.26 -10.17
N CYS A 133 14.94 5.87 -11.29
CA CYS A 133 14.22 5.65 -12.54
C CYS A 133 13.28 4.44 -12.44
N LEU A 134 12.14 4.47 -13.15
CA LEU A 134 11.08 3.46 -13.09
C LEU A 134 11.58 2.02 -13.25
N LYS A 135 12.55 1.78 -14.14
CA LYS A 135 13.12 0.43 -14.36
C LYS A 135 13.83 -0.11 -13.12
N ASN A 136 14.63 0.72 -12.46
CA ASN A 136 15.38 0.30 -11.27
C ASN A 136 14.43 0.12 -10.09
N LEU A 137 13.44 1.00 -9.99
CA LEU A 137 12.41 0.91 -8.95
C LEU A 137 11.61 -0.40 -9.02
N LEU A 138 11.23 -0.86 -10.22
CA LEU A 138 10.57 -2.15 -10.40
C LEU A 138 11.47 -3.33 -10.06
N LYS A 139 12.77 -3.25 -10.38
CA LYS A 139 13.74 -4.29 -9.98
C LYS A 139 13.88 -4.37 -8.47
N PHE A 140 13.96 -3.23 -7.79
CA PHE A 140 14.03 -3.17 -6.33
C PHE A 140 12.76 -3.67 -5.65
N SER A 141 11.57 -3.29 -6.15
CA SER A 141 10.31 -3.79 -5.59
C SER A 141 10.19 -5.32 -5.79
N LEU A 142 10.64 -5.85 -6.91
CA LEU A 142 10.64 -7.28 -7.18
C LEU A 142 11.66 -8.03 -6.31
N ALA A 143 12.88 -7.51 -6.18
CA ALA A 143 13.89 -8.06 -5.28
C ALA A 143 13.42 -8.07 -3.82
N SER A 144 12.75 -6.99 -3.38
CA SER A 144 12.12 -6.91 -2.06
C SER A 144 11.16 -8.08 -1.83
N LEU A 145 10.22 -8.34 -2.75
CA LEU A 145 9.24 -9.41 -2.58
C LEU A 145 9.88 -10.78 -2.36
N PHE A 146 10.87 -11.13 -3.18
CA PHE A 146 11.49 -12.46 -3.14
C PHE A 146 12.53 -12.62 -2.03
N SER A 147 13.24 -11.55 -1.66
CA SER A 147 14.29 -11.63 -0.63
C SER A 147 13.76 -12.04 0.74
N SER A 148 12.48 -11.77 1.04
CA SER A 148 11.87 -12.25 2.28
C SER A 148 10.43 -12.70 2.07
N ALA A 149 10.28 -13.82 1.35
CA ALA A 149 8.98 -14.43 1.05
C ALA A 149 8.15 -14.67 2.33
N GLY A 150 8.76 -15.12 3.42
CA GLY A 150 8.06 -15.31 4.70
C GLY A 150 7.52 -14.02 5.32
N LYS A 151 8.25 -12.90 5.20
CA LYS A 151 7.76 -11.58 5.66
C LYS A 151 6.64 -11.07 4.75
N TRP A 152 6.76 -11.27 3.44
CA TRP A 152 5.72 -10.92 2.47
C TRP A 152 4.41 -11.68 2.70
N VAL A 153 4.47 -12.99 3.01
CA VAL A 153 3.26 -13.77 3.35
C VAL A 153 2.59 -13.21 4.62
N LYS A 154 3.37 -12.86 5.66
CA LYS A 154 2.83 -12.21 6.86
C LYS A 154 2.19 -10.85 6.57
N GLU A 155 2.79 -10.07 5.67
CA GLU A 155 2.25 -8.79 5.20
C GLU A 155 0.88 -8.97 4.53
N ILE A 156 0.72 -9.98 3.66
CA ILE A 156 -0.56 -10.31 3.04
C ILE A 156 -1.58 -10.77 4.08
N ILE A 157 -1.22 -11.72 4.95
CA ILE A 157 -2.12 -12.24 5.97
C ILE A 157 -2.62 -11.13 6.90
N GLY A 158 -1.73 -10.24 7.35
CA GLY A 158 -2.12 -9.11 8.18
C GLY A 158 -3.01 -8.10 7.44
N SER A 159 -2.76 -7.87 6.16
CA SER A 159 -3.62 -7.01 5.32
C SER A 159 -5.02 -7.62 5.15
N LEU A 160 -5.10 -8.93 4.89
CA LEU A 160 -6.38 -9.68 4.80
C LEU A 160 -7.13 -9.65 6.14
N PHE A 161 -6.43 -9.81 7.25
CA PHE A 161 -7.02 -9.72 8.59
C PHE A 161 -7.63 -8.34 8.85
N LEU A 162 -6.94 -7.26 8.47
CA LEU A 162 -7.48 -5.90 8.60
C LEU A 162 -8.72 -5.70 7.73
N VAL A 163 -8.71 -6.17 6.48
CA VAL A 163 -9.89 -6.11 5.60
C VAL A 163 -11.07 -6.89 6.18
N PHE A 164 -10.83 -8.07 6.74
CA PHE A 164 -11.84 -8.86 7.43
C PHE A 164 -12.44 -8.12 8.63
N MET A 165 -11.60 -7.47 9.45
CA MET A 165 -12.07 -6.64 10.58
C MET A 165 -12.93 -5.46 10.12
N MET A 166 -12.56 -4.80 9.02
CA MET A 166 -13.36 -3.70 8.45
C MET A 166 -14.74 -4.16 8.00
N TRP A 167 -14.84 -5.37 7.44
CA TRP A 167 -16.12 -5.92 7.03
C TRP A 167 -17.01 -6.24 8.24
N LYS A 168 -16.43 -6.74 9.33
CA LYS A 168 -17.16 -7.01 10.57
C LYS A 168 -17.64 -5.72 11.26
N TYR A 169 -16.85 -4.65 11.18
CA TYR A 169 -17.11 -3.37 11.84
C TYR A 169 -17.07 -2.21 10.83
N PRO A 170 -18.15 -1.97 10.06
CA PRO A 170 -18.14 -1.02 8.95
C PRO A 170 -17.83 0.42 9.38
N GLY A 171 -18.24 0.83 10.58
CA GLY A 171 -17.91 2.14 11.13
C GLY A 171 -16.39 2.33 11.33
N ALA A 172 -15.71 1.31 11.87
CA ALA A 172 -14.25 1.34 12.01
C ALA A 172 -13.56 1.33 10.64
N GLY A 173 -14.12 0.61 9.65
CA GLY A 173 -13.66 0.64 8.28
C GLY A 173 -13.73 2.02 7.64
N PHE A 174 -14.80 2.78 7.86
CA PHE A 174 -14.92 4.12 7.29
C PHE A 174 -13.91 5.11 7.90
N PHE A 175 -13.62 5.03 9.20
CA PHE A 175 -12.70 5.97 9.86
C PHE A 175 -11.23 5.58 9.84
N TRP A 176 -10.92 4.29 9.94
CA TRP A 176 -9.55 3.77 10.02
C TRP A 176 -9.17 2.83 8.88
N GLY A 177 -10.05 2.60 7.92
CA GLY A 177 -9.90 1.52 6.95
C GLY A 177 -8.62 1.60 6.12
N PHE A 178 -8.68 2.39 5.05
CA PHE A 178 -7.55 2.52 4.14
C PHE A 178 -6.32 3.11 4.84
N GLY A 179 -6.52 4.10 5.72
CA GLY A 179 -5.42 4.66 6.52
C GLY A 179 -4.69 3.62 7.38
N GLY A 180 -5.43 2.70 8.01
CA GLY A 180 -4.88 1.62 8.83
C GLY A 180 -4.08 0.60 8.02
N ILE A 181 -4.61 0.16 6.87
CA ILE A 181 -3.88 -0.75 5.97
C ILE A 181 -2.60 -0.08 5.46
N LEU A 182 -2.67 1.19 5.06
CA LEU A 182 -1.52 1.91 4.55
C LEU A 182 -0.45 2.14 5.62
N VAL A 183 -0.83 2.49 6.85
CA VAL A 183 0.13 2.59 7.95
C VAL A 183 0.74 1.22 8.30
N TYR A 184 -0.07 0.15 8.32
CA TYR A 184 0.44 -1.20 8.54
C TYR A 184 1.48 -1.61 7.47
N GLN A 185 1.16 -1.37 6.20
CA GLN A 185 2.04 -1.60 5.05
C GLN A 185 3.34 -0.79 5.19
N ALA A 186 3.25 0.49 5.53
CA ALA A 186 4.41 1.36 5.71
C ALA A 186 5.35 0.83 6.81
N VAL A 187 4.81 0.44 7.97
CA VAL A 187 5.59 -0.11 9.09
C VAL A 187 6.27 -1.43 8.72
N MET A 188 5.58 -2.31 8.00
CA MET A 188 6.15 -3.59 7.57
C MET A 188 7.27 -3.41 6.54
N LEU A 189 7.09 -2.48 5.60
CA LEU A 189 8.07 -2.15 4.57
C LEU A 189 9.30 -1.44 5.15
N GLU A 190 9.12 -0.54 6.10
CA GLU A 190 10.21 0.15 6.80
C GLU A 190 11.13 -0.85 7.54
N LYS A 191 10.54 -1.77 8.31
CA LYS A 191 11.26 -2.86 8.97
C LYS A 191 12.03 -3.74 8.00
N LYS A 192 11.50 -3.90 6.79
CA LYS A 192 12.14 -4.67 5.72
C LYS A 192 13.32 -3.92 5.12
N THR A 193 13.19 -2.61 4.89
CA THR A 193 14.29 -1.78 4.38
C THR A 193 15.45 -1.63 5.34
N LEU A 194 15.19 -1.47 6.64
CA LEU A 194 16.24 -1.41 7.67
C LEU A 194 17.08 -2.70 7.72
N TRP A 195 16.46 -3.84 7.43
CA TRP A 195 17.16 -5.13 7.35
C TRP A 195 18.12 -5.21 6.15
N PHE A 196 17.80 -4.57 5.02
CA PHE A 196 18.70 -4.51 3.86
C PHE A 196 19.87 -3.55 4.07
N GLU A 197 19.64 -2.40 4.71
CA GLU A 197 20.71 -1.44 5.03
C GLU A 197 21.71 -2.06 6.01
N ASN A 198 21.22 -2.73 7.06
CA ASN A 198 22.08 -3.42 8.03
C ASN A 198 22.89 -4.60 7.45
N LEU A 199 22.46 -5.18 6.31
CA LEU A 199 23.20 -6.23 5.60
C LEU A 199 24.26 -5.67 4.62
N MET A 200 24.16 -4.40 4.26
CA MET A 200 25.16 -3.74 3.40
C MET A 200 26.27 -3.05 4.21
N GLU A 201 26.04 -2.82 5.51
CA GLU A 201 27.02 -2.26 6.44
C GLU A 201 27.83 -3.32 7.22
N SER A 202 27.52 -4.62 7.05
CA SER A 202 28.25 -5.76 7.65
C SER A 202 29.11 -6.50 6.63
#